data_AF-A0A9W7BXS7-F1
#
_entry.id   AF-A0A9W7BXS7-F1
#
_cell.length_a   1.000
_cell.length_b   1.000
_cell.length_c   1.000
_cell.angle_alpha   90.00
_cell.angle_beta   90.00
_cell.angle_gamma   90.00
#
_symmetry.space_group_name_H-M   'P 1'
#
loop_
_entity.id
_entity.type
_entity.pdbx_description
1 polymer ?
#
loop_
_entity_poly.entity_id
_entity_poly.type
_entity_poly.pdbx_seq_one_letter_code
_entity_poly.pdbx_strand_id
1 'polypeptide(L)'
;MRTTQRPLRRSPGLPQYIAIAFIVFLALFSGTLVLFHSSLPNLSPETFDEDKFAQDFLDHDVHPEPVGERPEWKQKIGVGRKKNIRKIDTLNCDAPQASHPQVNDNYCDCVGSGADETSTSACSAYNIKRKVFQCPKNGAMIYASRIDDGVCDCCDGSDELHNDFVVCPSTCPSLRGEGFI
;
A
#
# COMPACT_ATOMS: atom_id res chain seq x y z
N MET A 1 -10.62 53.82 -14.13
CA MET A 1 -10.65 53.62 -12.66
C MET A 1 -11.97 52.93 -12.31
N ARG A 2 -11.94 51.63 -12.03
CA ARG A 2 -13.06 50.87 -11.45
C ARG A 2 -12.49 50.02 -10.32
N THR A 3 -12.81 50.36 -9.09
CA THR A 3 -12.44 49.65 -7.87
C THR A 3 -13.40 48.49 -7.66
N THR A 4 -12.93 47.26 -7.89
CA THR A 4 -13.62 46.03 -7.50
C THR A 4 -13.36 45.76 -6.02
N GLN A 5 -14.34 46.03 -5.16
CA GLN A 5 -14.29 45.62 -3.75
C GLN A 5 -14.49 44.11 -3.66
N ARG A 6 -13.55 43.41 -3.01
CA ARG A 6 -13.66 41.98 -2.71
C ARG A 6 -14.57 41.78 -1.48
N PRO A 7 -15.43 40.76 -1.45
CA PRO A 7 -16.24 40.47 -0.27
C PRO A 7 -15.36 40.01 0.92
N LEU A 8 -15.68 40.54 2.10
CA LEU A 8 -15.05 40.17 3.38
C LEU A 8 -15.33 38.69 3.71
N ARG A 9 -14.29 37.88 3.87
CA ARG A 9 -14.40 36.49 4.34
C ARG A 9 -14.79 36.49 5.82
N ARG A 10 -15.82 35.72 6.18
CA ARG A 10 -16.22 35.41 7.57
C ARG A 10 -15.05 34.74 8.31
N SER A 11 -14.77 35.22 9.52
CA SER A 11 -13.83 34.58 10.45
C SER A 11 -14.29 33.15 10.77
N PRO A 12 -13.36 32.19 10.93
CA PRO A 12 -13.70 30.87 11.46
C PRO A 12 -14.22 31.02 12.89
N GLY A 13 -15.40 30.45 13.14
CA GLY A 13 -16.01 30.42 14.46
C GLY A 13 -15.11 29.69 15.46
N LEU A 14 -15.04 30.24 16.67
CA LEU A 14 -14.34 29.67 17.81
C LEU A 14 -14.81 28.21 18.05
N PRO A 15 -13.91 27.24 18.28
CA PRO A 15 -14.28 25.84 18.39
C PRO A 15 -15.21 25.61 19.58
N GLN A 16 -16.36 25.00 19.29
CA GLN A 16 -17.48 24.72 20.20
C GLN A 16 -17.06 23.89 21.43
N TYR A 17 -15.90 23.22 21.35
CA TYR A 17 -15.30 22.42 22.41
C TYR A 17 -14.90 23.22 23.66
N ILE A 18 -14.52 24.50 23.51
CA ILE A 18 -14.12 25.32 24.67
C ILE A 18 -15.34 25.64 25.54
N ALA A 19 -16.51 25.86 24.94
CA ALA A 19 -17.74 26.13 25.68
C ALA A 19 -18.22 24.91 26.48
N ILE A 20 -18.08 23.71 25.92
CA ILE A 20 -18.47 22.45 26.58
C ILE A 20 -17.57 22.16 27.79
N ALA A 21 -16.26 22.39 27.67
CA ALA A 21 -15.31 22.19 28.76
C ALA A 21 -15.60 23.09 29.98
N PHE A 22 -15.99 24.35 29.76
CA PHE A 22 -16.36 25.27 30.85
C PHE A 22 -17.63 24.84 31.59
N ILE A 23 -18.64 24.31 30.88
CA ILE A 23 -19.89 23.86 31.49
C ILE A 23 -19.66 22.61 32.34
N VAL A 24 -18.83 21.67 31.87
CA VAL A 24 -18.45 20.48 32.64
C VAL A 24 -17.63 20.85 33.88
N PHE A 25 -16.72 21.83 33.76
CA PHE A 25 -15.90 22.28 34.90
C PHE A 25 -16.73 22.98 35.99
N LEU A 26 -17.72 23.80 35.61
CA LEU A 26 -18.63 24.46 36.55
C LEU A 26 -19.59 23.47 37.24
N ALA A 27 -20.01 22.41 36.53
CA ALA A 27 -20.86 21.36 37.10
C ALA A 27 -20.12 20.48 38.12
N LEU A 28 -18.80 20.26 37.93
CA LEU A 28 -17.97 19.48 38.85
C LEU A 28 -17.60 20.24 40.13
N PHE A 29 -17.46 21.57 40.07
CA PHE A 29 -17.07 22.39 41.23
C PHE A 29 -18.24 22.84 42.12
N SER A 30 -19.47 22.82 41.64
CA SER A 30 -20.64 23.33 42.38
C SER A 30 -21.33 22.29 43.27
N GLY A 31 -20.88 21.04 43.28
CA GLY A 31 -21.36 20.02 44.22
C GLY A 31 -22.86 19.69 44.14
N THR A 32 -23.58 20.19 43.16
CA THR A 32 -24.98 19.82 42.91
C THR A 32 -25.02 18.50 42.16
N LEU A 33 -25.03 17.42 42.93
CA LEU A 33 -25.44 16.09 42.52
C LEU A 33 -26.92 16.13 42.13
N VAL A 34 -27.21 16.57 40.90
CA VAL A 34 -28.57 16.44 40.34
C VAL A 34 -28.69 15.05 39.74
N LEU A 35 -29.50 14.24 40.43
CA LEU A 35 -30.06 13.00 39.97
C LEU A 35 -30.73 13.20 38.60
N PHE A 36 -30.06 12.79 37.53
CA PHE A 36 -30.69 12.41 36.27
C PHE A 36 -30.36 10.95 35.99
N HIS A 37 -31.11 10.10 36.68
CA HIS A 37 -31.20 8.67 36.40
C HIS A 37 -32.51 8.45 35.64
N SER A 38 -32.46 8.51 34.30
CA SER A 38 -33.35 7.77 33.39
C SER A 38 -33.09 8.21 31.93
N SER A 39 -32.87 7.21 31.07
CA SER A 39 -32.79 7.28 29.60
C SER A 39 -31.39 7.42 28.98
N LEU A 40 -30.48 6.51 29.30
CA LEU A 40 -29.46 6.11 28.32
C LEU A 40 -29.97 4.85 27.61
N PRO A 41 -29.98 4.81 26.27
CA PRO A 41 -30.23 3.58 25.55
C PRO A 41 -29.13 2.58 25.90
N ASN A 42 -29.56 1.34 26.09
CA ASN A 42 -28.78 0.15 26.35
C ASN A 42 -27.69 0.01 25.28
N LEU A 43 -26.48 0.53 25.52
CA LEU A 43 -25.30 0.09 24.81
C LEU A 43 -24.85 -1.20 25.49
N SER A 44 -25.31 -2.32 24.94
CA SER A 44 -24.69 -3.61 25.19
C SER A 44 -23.19 -3.49 24.94
N PRO A 45 -22.33 -4.09 25.78
CA PRO A 45 -20.94 -4.27 25.40
C PRO A 45 -20.94 -5.10 24.12
N GLU A 46 -20.50 -4.53 23.01
CA GLU A 46 -20.13 -5.35 21.85
C GLU A 46 -18.97 -6.22 22.31
N THR A 47 -19.32 -7.45 22.69
CA THR A 47 -18.35 -8.52 22.87
C THR A 47 -17.61 -8.63 21.56
N PHE A 48 -16.30 -8.42 21.61
CA PHE A 48 -15.42 -8.70 20.49
C PHE A 48 -15.61 -10.18 20.14
N ASP A 49 -16.35 -10.43 19.07
CA ASP A 49 -16.70 -11.74 18.59
C ASP A 49 -15.62 -12.16 17.60
N GLU A 50 -14.69 -12.99 18.07
CA GLU A 50 -13.60 -13.56 17.26
C GLU A 50 -14.14 -14.25 16.00
N ASP A 51 -15.36 -14.82 16.04
CA ASP A 51 -15.97 -15.48 14.90
C ASP A 51 -16.45 -14.45 13.85
N LYS A 52 -16.84 -13.24 14.27
CA LYS A 52 -17.21 -12.14 13.38
C LYS A 52 -15.99 -11.52 12.69
N PHE A 53 -14.86 -11.41 13.39
CA PHE A 53 -13.60 -10.98 12.78
C PHE A 53 -13.09 -12.01 11.74
N ALA A 54 -13.23 -13.30 12.04
CA ALA A 54 -12.90 -14.36 11.09
C ALA A 54 -13.83 -14.36 9.86
N GLN A 55 -15.11 -14.02 10.01
CA GLN A 55 -16.04 -13.87 8.88
C GLN A 55 -15.79 -12.60 8.06
N ASP A 56 -15.46 -11.46 8.68
CA ASP A 56 -15.05 -10.25 7.96
C ASP A 56 -13.76 -10.49 7.14
N PHE A 57 -12.84 -11.33 7.62
CA PHE A 57 -11.65 -11.71 6.85
C PHE A 57 -11.95 -12.64 5.66
N LEU A 58 -13.04 -13.42 5.72
CA LEU A 58 -13.43 -14.34 4.64
C LEU A 58 -14.33 -13.68 3.58
N ASP A 59 -15.05 -12.61 3.92
CA ASP A 59 -15.90 -11.87 2.99
C ASP A 59 -15.21 -10.68 2.32
N HIS A 60 -14.01 -10.29 2.78
CA HIS A 60 -13.21 -9.20 2.18
C HIS A 60 -12.13 -9.66 1.19
N ASP A 61 -12.18 -10.90 0.70
CA ASP A 61 -11.51 -11.34 -0.53
C ASP A 61 -12.21 -10.78 -1.79
N VAL A 62 -12.53 -9.49 -1.79
CA VAL A 62 -12.60 -8.72 -3.03
C VAL A 62 -11.19 -8.23 -3.29
N HIS A 63 -10.34 -9.13 -3.78
CA HIS A 63 -9.19 -8.69 -4.55
C HIS A 63 -9.72 -7.74 -5.64
N PRO A 64 -9.22 -6.49 -5.75
CA PRO A 64 -9.44 -5.74 -6.98
C PRO A 64 -8.98 -6.64 -8.12
N GLU A 65 -9.84 -6.85 -9.12
CA GLU A 65 -9.49 -7.68 -10.26
C GLU A 65 -8.14 -7.22 -10.83
N PRO A 66 -7.25 -8.16 -11.18
CA PRO A 66 -6.00 -7.81 -11.82
C PRO A 66 -6.30 -7.00 -13.08
N VAL A 67 -5.75 -5.78 -13.16
CA VAL A 67 -5.73 -4.99 -14.38
C VAL A 67 -4.82 -5.73 -15.37
N GLY A 68 -5.39 -6.72 -16.05
CA GLY A 68 -4.67 -7.65 -16.91
C GLY A 68 -5.28 -9.04 -16.86
N GLU A 69 -6.40 -9.25 -17.57
CA GLU A 69 -6.90 -10.58 -17.85
C GLU A 69 -5.81 -11.40 -18.57
N ARG A 70 -5.25 -12.41 -17.89
CA ARG A 70 -4.48 -13.46 -18.55
C ARG A 70 -5.46 -14.24 -19.44
N PRO A 71 -5.22 -14.41 -20.76
CA PRO A 71 -6.18 -15.10 -21.61
C PRO A 71 -6.37 -16.55 -21.14
N GLU A 72 -7.61 -16.85 -20.77
CA GLU A 72 -8.08 -18.12 -20.25
C GLU A 72 -7.89 -19.24 -21.28
N TRP A 73 -6.80 -20.01 -21.18
CA TRP A 73 -6.72 -21.29 -21.87
C TRP A 73 -7.62 -22.28 -21.12
N LYS A 74 -8.93 -22.22 -21.37
CA LYS A 74 -9.85 -23.29 -20.98
C LYS A 74 -9.28 -24.62 -21.46
N GLN A 75 -8.80 -25.42 -20.52
CA GLN A 75 -8.30 -26.77 -20.73
C GLN A 75 -9.48 -27.68 -21.10
N LYS A 76 -9.92 -27.57 -22.36
CA LYS A 76 -10.75 -28.61 -22.97
C LYS A 76 -9.82 -29.77 -23.28
N ILE A 77 -9.90 -30.85 -22.48
CA ILE A 77 -9.33 -32.16 -22.84
C ILE A 77 -10.13 -32.68 -24.05
N GLY A 78 -9.80 -32.16 -25.23
CA GLY A 78 -10.33 -32.60 -26.52
C GLY A 78 -9.33 -33.52 -27.18
N VAL A 79 -9.65 -34.80 -27.27
CA VAL A 79 -8.94 -35.77 -28.11
C VAL A 79 -8.95 -35.27 -29.56
N GLY A 80 -7.77 -34.99 -30.11
CA GLY A 80 -7.58 -34.84 -31.55
C GLY A 80 -7.22 -33.44 -32.05
N ARG A 81 -5.92 -33.16 -32.12
CA ARG A 81 -5.16 -32.67 -33.29
C ARG A 81 -3.81 -32.18 -32.79
N LYS A 82 -2.72 -32.80 -33.27
CA LYS A 82 -1.34 -32.31 -33.09
C LYS A 82 -1.23 -30.93 -33.73
N LYS A 83 -1.48 -29.87 -32.97
CA LYS A 83 -1.03 -28.52 -33.33
C LYS A 83 0.36 -28.36 -32.73
N ASN A 84 1.27 -27.76 -33.48
CA ASN A 84 2.57 -27.32 -32.98
C ASN A 84 2.34 -26.38 -31.80
N ILE A 85 2.28 -26.93 -30.60
CA ILE A 85 2.32 -26.19 -29.36
C ILE A 85 3.73 -25.60 -29.36
N ARG A 86 3.84 -24.30 -29.66
CA ARG A 86 5.04 -23.55 -29.33
C ARG A 86 5.26 -23.86 -27.86
N LYS A 87 6.39 -24.50 -27.57
CA LYS A 87 6.84 -24.82 -26.22
C LYS A 87 6.56 -23.58 -25.38
N ILE A 88 5.68 -23.70 -24.39
CA ILE A 88 5.44 -22.61 -23.44
C ILE A 88 6.84 -22.27 -22.93
N ASP A 89 7.30 -21.05 -23.24
CA ASP A 89 8.66 -20.65 -22.95
C ASP A 89 8.81 -20.66 -21.43
N THR A 90 9.34 -21.76 -20.90
CA THR A 90 9.79 -21.87 -19.52
C THR A 90 10.78 -20.73 -19.31
N LEU A 91 10.37 -19.71 -18.55
CA LEU A 91 11.24 -18.60 -18.18
C LEU A 91 12.52 -19.19 -17.58
N ASN A 92 13.67 -18.87 -18.18
CA ASN A 92 14.94 -19.27 -17.62
C ASN A 92 15.38 -18.22 -16.60
N CYS A 93 15.15 -18.52 -15.32
CA CYS A 93 15.48 -17.64 -14.21
C CYS A 93 16.99 -17.40 -13.99
N ASP A 94 17.85 -18.14 -14.70
CA ASP A 94 19.30 -17.97 -14.69
C ASP A 94 19.82 -17.20 -15.93
N ALA A 95 18.95 -16.91 -16.90
CA ALA A 95 19.32 -16.17 -18.10
C ALA A 95 19.33 -14.65 -17.86
N PRO A 96 20.04 -13.87 -18.70
CA PRO A 96 19.94 -12.41 -18.68
C PRO A 96 18.50 -11.94 -18.88
N GLN A 97 18.03 -11.08 -17.98
CA GLN A 97 16.64 -10.58 -17.91
C GLN A 97 16.17 -9.84 -19.17
N ALA A 98 17.09 -9.22 -19.93
CA ALA A 98 16.76 -8.28 -21.03
C ALA A 98 15.94 -8.85 -22.21
N SER A 99 15.63 -10.14 -22.23
CA SER A 99 14.91 -10.80 -23.32
C SER A 99 13.55 -11.41 -22.95
N HIS A 100 13.06 -11.21 -21.72
CA HIS A 100 11.85 -11.89 -21.25
C HIS A 100 10.70 -10.90 -20.98
N PRO A 101 9.49 -11.14 -21.55
CA PRO A 101 8.33 -10.29 -21.27
C PRO A 101 7.85 -10.36 -19.81
N GLN A 102 8.29 -11.37 -19.05
CA GLN A 102 7.94 -11.61 -17.65
C GLN A 102 8.80 -10.85 -16.63
N VAL A 103 9.69 -9.96 -17.07
CA VAL A 103 10.56 -9.24 -16.14
C VAL A 103 9.84 -7.99 -15.65
N ASN A 104 9.72 -7.87 -14.33
CA ASN A 104 9.05 -6.77 -13.64
C ASN A 104 7.60 -6.58 -14.15
N ASP A 105 6.86 -7.66 -14.33
CA ASP A 105 5.47 -7.66 -14.79
C ASP A 105 4.47 -7.80 -13.63
N ASN A 106 4.96 -7.65 -12.40
CA ASN A 106 4.22 -7.81 -11.15
C ASN A 106 3.74 -9.25 -10.92
N TYR A 107 4.40 -10.25 -11.50
CA TYR A 107 4.11 -11.65 -11.25
C TYR A 107 5.39 -12.46 -10.98
N CYS A 108 5.39 -13.21 -9.87
CA CYS A 108 6.57 -13.99 -9.49
C CYS A 108 6.61 -15.35 -10.23
N ASP A 109 7.22 -15.37 -11.40
CA ASP A 109 7.57 -16.57 -12.16
C ASP A 109 8.82 -17.27 -11.60
N CYS A 110 9.79 -16.54 -11.05
CA CYS A 110 11.03 -17.12 -10.50
C CYS A 110 11.00 -17.31 -8.98
N VAL A 111 10.06 -18.10 -8.46
CA VAL A 111 9.81 -18.28 -7.01
C VAL A 111 11.02 -18.62 -6.12
N GLY A 112 12.06 -19.26 -6.66
CA GLY A 112 13.27 -19.61 -5.91
C GLY A 112 14.29 -18.47 -5.79
N SER A 113 14.17 -17.45 -6.63
CA SER A 113 15.20 -16.43 -6.81
C SER A 113 14.63 -15.00 -6.83
N GLY A 114 13.41 -14.81 -7.31
CA GLY A 114 12.82 -13.49 -7.60
C GLY A 114 13.64 -12.71 -8.60
N ALA A 115 14.34 -13.41 -9.52
CA ALA A 115 15.20 -12.78 -10.51
C ALA A 115 14.41 -12.10 -11.63
N ASP A 116 13.14 -12.41 -11.80
CA ASP A 116 12.22 -11.74 -12.70
C ASP A 116 11.70 -10.41 -12.13
N GLU A 117 11.45 -10.37 -10.82
CA GLU A 117 10.82 -9.24 -10.12
C GLU A 117 11.85 -8.48 -9.28
N THR A 118 12.77 -7.79 -9.99
CA THR A 118 13.80 -6.99 -9.34
C THR A 118 13.33 -5.60 -8.96
N SER A 119 12.30 -5.07 -9.61
CA SER A 119 11.75 -3.72 -9.38
C SER A 119 10.27 -3.70 -8.98
N THR A 120 9.73 -4.84 -8.53
CA THR A 120 8.36 -4.93 -8.00
C THR A 120 8.35 -5.83 -6.77
N SER A 121 7.30 -5.70 -5.95
CA SER A 121 7.11 -6.51 -4.75
C SER A 121 6.50 -7.89 -4.98
N ALA A 122 6.28 -8.30 -6.24
CA ALA A 122 5.53 -9.53 -6.57
C ALA A 122 6.13 -10.82 -5.99
N CYS A 123 7.45 -10.88 -5.81
CA CYS A 123 8.12 -12.04 -5.20
C CYS A 123 8.25 -11.96 -3.66
N SER A 124 7.67 -10.95 -3.00
CA SER A 124 7.79 -10.74 -1.54
C SER A 124 7.16 -11.85 -0.68
N ALA A 125 6.13 -12.53 -1.19
CA ALA A 125 5.43 -13.61 -0.49
C ALA A 125 6.24 -14.93 -0.44
N TYR A 126 7.30 -15.05 -1.23
CA TYR A 126 8.13 -16.25 -1.29
C TYR A 126 9.30 -16.15 -0.31
N ASN A 127 9.84 -17.30 0.09
CA ASN A 127 10.97 -17.40 1.04
C ASN A 127 12.32 -17.01 0.41
N ILE A 128 12.38 -15.87 -0.26
CA ILE A 128 13.57 -15.32 -0.90
C ILE A 128 14.32 -14.47 0.13
N LYS A 129 15.41 -15.01 0.67
CA LYS A 129 16.19 -14.37 1.77
C LYS A 129 17.18 -13.31 1.31
N ARG A 130 17.16 -12.93 0.04
CA ARG A 130 18.09 -11.95 -0.55
C ARG A 130 17.36 -10.67 -0.91
N LYS A 131 18.14 -9.59 -0.95
CA LYS A 131 17.70 -8.29 -1.44
C LYS A 131 17.76 -8.30 -2.98
N VAL A 132 16.70 -7.86 -3.64
CA VAL A 132 16.54 -7.96 -5.10
C VAL A 132 16.50 -6.59 -5.78
N PHE A 133 16.02 -5.56 -5.07
CA PHE A 133 15.98 -4.20 -5.59
C PHE A 133 17.20 -3.41 -5.15
N GLN A 134 17.75 -2.66 -6.09
CA GLN A 134 18.85 -1.73 -5.86
C GLN A 134 18.34 -0.29 -6.01
N CYS A 135 18.40 0.48 -4.94
CA CYS A 135 18.10 1.90 -4.95
C CYS A 135 19.05 2.63 -5.95
N PRO A 136 18.53 3.32 -6.98
CA PRO A 136 19.35 3.89 -8.05
C PRO A 136 20.40 4.91 -7.59
N LYS A 137 20.08 5.76 -6.61
CA LYS A 137 20.95 6.88 -6.24
C LYS A 137 22.07 6.53 -5.26
N ASN A 138 21.86 5.59 -4.34
CA ASN A 138 22.86 5.21 -3.33
C ASN A 138 23.33 3.76 -3.44
N GLY A 139 22.77 2.96 -4.37
CA GLY A 139 23.12 1.56 -4.56
C GLY A 139 22.70 0.65 -3.40
N ALA A 140 21.88 1.13 -2.46
CA ALA A 140 21.42 0.33 -1.34
C ALA A 140 20.52 -0.80 -1.83
N MET A 141 20.73 -2.01 -1.29
CA MET A 141 19.92 -3.17 -1.63
C MET A 141 18.79 -3.33 -0.60
N ILE A 142 17.55 -3.58 -1.05
CA ILE A 142 16.37 -3.82 -0.19
C ILE A 142 15.61 -5.09 -0.59
N TYR A 143 14.74 -5.58 0.30
CA TYR A 143 13.91 -6.76 0.05
C TYR A 143 12.73 -6.40 -0.87
N ALA A 144 12.21 -7.37 -1.63
CA ALA A 144 11.04 -7.17 -2.48
C ALA A 144 9.82 -6.66 -1.69
N SER A 145 9.69 -7.06 -0.42
CA SER A 145 8.61 -6.61 0.46
C SER A 145 8.65 -5.13 0.83
N ARG A 146 9.71 -4.41 0.45
CA ARG A 146 9.92 -2.98 0.73
C ARG A 146 9.69 -2.10 -0.50
N ILE A 147 9.20 -2.70 -1.58
CA ILE A 147 8.87 -1.97 -2.81
C ILE A 147 7.38 -1.72 -2.76
N ASP A 148 6.99 -0.45 -2.87
CA ASP A 148 5.62 0.04 -2.82
C ASP A 148 4.86 -0.43 -1.55
N ASP A 149 5.55 -0.50 -0.39
CA ASP A 149 4.98 -0.93 0.91
C ASP A 149 4.51 0.25 1.79
N GLY A 150 4.77 1.48 1.32
CA GLY A 150 4.44 2.73 1.98
C GLY A 150 5.51 3.26 2.94
N VAL A 151 6.69 2.64 2.97
CA VAL A 151 7.82 3.04 3.81
C VAL A 151 9.01 3.41 2.93
N CYS A 152 9.46 4.66 3.02
CA CYS A 152 10.64 5.12 2.28
C CYS A 152 11.94 4.50 2.83
N ASP A 153 12.42 3.44 2.19
CA ASP A 153 13.69 2.77 2.46
C ASP A 153 14.82 3.29 1.55
N CYS A 154 14.52 3.65 0.29
CA CYS A 154 15.51 4.30 -0.57
C CYS A 154 15.58 5.81 -0.30
N CYS A 155 16.81 6.35 -0.24
CA CYS A 155 17.00 7.77 0.05
C CYS A 155 16.43 8.70 -1.03
N ASP A 156 16.20 8.19 -2.25
CA ASP A 156 15.62 8.91 -3.37
C ASP A 156 14.12 8.66 -3.54
N GLY A 157 13.53 7.77 -2.73
CA GLY A 157 12.12 7.38 -2.81
C GLY A 157 11.78 6.50 -4.01
N SER A 158 12.79 5.92 -4.67
CA SER A 158 12.61 5.07 -5.87
C SER A 158 11.91 3.74 -5.60
N ASP A 159 11.79 3.36 -4.35
CA ASP A 159 11.10 2.18 -3.86
C ASP A 159 9.58 2.35 -3.79
N GLU A 160 9.04 3.57 -3.81
CA GLU A 160 7.61 3.88 -3.69
C GLU A 160 7.02 4.53 -4.96
N LEU A 161 7.53 4.16 -6.15
CA LEU A 161 7.16 4.81 -7.41
C LEU A 161 5.74 4.51 -7.88
N HIS A 162 5.15 3.39 -7.45
CA HIS A 162 3.79 2.99 -7.84
C HIS A 162 2.79 3.14 -6.70
N ASN A 163 3.20 3.71 -5.56
CA ASN A 163 2.35 3.97 -4.42
C ASN A 163 1.86 5.42 -4.39
N ASP A 164 0.68 5.67 -4.96
CA ASP A 164 0.07 7.01 -5.02
C ASP A 164 -0.26 7.62 -3.63
N PHE A 165 -0.22 6.84 -2.55
CA PHE A 165 -0.55 7.29 -1.19
C PHE A 165 0.66 7.82 -0.42
N VAL A 166 1.88 7.56 -0.89
CA VAL A 166 3.11 7.92 -0.21
C VAL A 166 3.99 8.79 -1.11
N VAL A 167 4.54 9.86 -0.53
CA VAL A 167 5.49 10.74 -1.23
C VAL A 167 6.81 10.72 -0.47
N CYS A 168 7.81 10.08 -1.06
CA CYS A 168 9.15 9.97 -0.49
C CYS A 168 10.05 11.13 -0.95
N PRO A 169 10.41 12.09 -0.08
CA PRO A 169 11.33 13.16 -0.44
C PRO A 169 12.78 12.63 -0.55
N SER A 170 13.53 13.12 -1.53
CA SER A 170 14.96 12.77 -1.66
C SER A 170 15.77 13.29 -0.47
N THR A 171 16.27 12.38 0.36
CA THR A 171 17.20 12.61 1.47
C THR A 171 18.64 12.21 1.16
N CYS A 172 18.91 11.75 -0.06
CA CYS A 172 20.24 11.27 -0.43
C CYS A 172 21.33 12.32 -0.18
N PRO A 173 22.53 11.89 0.27
CA PRO A 173 23.69 12.77 0.38
C PRO A 173 23.92 13.47 -0.95
N SER A 174 24.24 14.76 -0.91
CA SER A 174 24.80 15.42 -2.09
C SER A 174 26.06 14.67 -2.48
N LEU A 175 26.07 14.05 -3.67
CA LEU A 175 27.25 13.42 -4.23
C LEU A 175 28.29 14.52 -4.51
N ARG A 176 29.02 14.94 -3.47
CA ARG A 176 30.31 15.59 -3.64
C ARG A 176 31.31 14.49 -3.93
N GLY A 177 31.47 14.19 -5.21
CA GLY A 177 32.66 13.58 -5.77
C GLY A 177 32.90 12.12 -5.41
N GLU A 178 32.33 11.21 -6.19
CA GLU A 178 32.98 9.94 -6.48
C GLU A 178 33.29 10.01 -7.99
N GLY A 179 34.52 10.41 -8.30
CA GLY A 179 35.04 10.43 -9.65
C GLY A 179 35.11 9.01 -10.18
N PHE A 180 34.45 8.78 -11.31
CA PHE A 180 34.72 7.64 -12.17
C PHE A 180 36.14 7.86 -12.74
N ILE A 181 37.13 7.16 -12.19
CA ILE A 181 38.47 7.02 -12.78
C ILE A 181 38.40 5.89 -13.80
#